data_AF-A0A165JJP5-F1
#
_entry.id   AF-A0A165JJP5-F1
#
_cell.length_a   1.000
_cell.length_b   1.000
_cell.length_c   1.000
_cell.angle_alpha   90.00
_cell.angle_beta   90.00
_cell.angle_gamma   90.00
#
_symmetry.space_group_name_H-M   'P 1'
#
loop_
_entity.id
_entity.type
_entity.pdbx_description
1 polymer ?
#
loop_
_entity_poly.entity_id
_entity_poly.type
_entity_poly.pdbx_seq_one_letter_code
_entity_poly.pdbx_strand_id
1 'polypeptide(L)' 'MEENACHPQACAIQDCLSKSNYNEDKCKRQIDALYECCNTFYQQHGDNASSVSCPKAGLLRLKMKQRGLEK' A
#
# COMPACT_ATOMS: atom_id res chain seq x y z
N MET A 1 -1.62 -7.18 -19.97
CA MET A 1 -2.25 -6.54 -18.80
C MET A 1 -1.14 -6.31 -17.78
N GLU A 2 -0.50 -5.15 -17.78
CA GLU A 2 0.68 -4.84 -16.94
C GLU A 2 0.42 -3.59 -16.07
N GLU A 3 -0.83 -3.13 -15.94
CA GLU A 3 -1.01 -1.69 -15.74
C GLU A 3 -0.93 -1.18 -14.30
N ASN A 4 -0.62 -2.00 -13.29
CA ASN A 4 -0.22 -1.49 -11.97
C ASN A 4 0.17 -2.66 -11.06
N ALA A 5 1.46 -2.82 -10.79
CA ALA A 5 2.00 -3.87 -9.92
C ALA A 5 1.29 -3.97 -8.55
N CYS A 6 0.76 -2.85 -8.04
CA CYS A 6 0.12 -2.78 -6.72
C CYS A 6 -1.42 -2.64 -6.76
N HIS A 7 -2.05 -2.62 -7.94
CA HIS A 7 -3.51 -2.53 -8.08
C HIS A 7 -4.29 -3.67 -7.42
N PRO A 8 -3.91 -4.96 -7.57
CA PRO A 8 -4.66 -6.04 -6.93
C PRO A 8 -4.67 -5.91 -5.41
N GLN A 9 -3.59 -5.39 -4.81
CA GLN A 9 -3.51 -5.16 -3.37
C GLN A 9 -4.38 -3.97 -2.95
N ALA A 10 -4.39 -2.89 -3.72
CA ALA A 10 -5.25 -1.74 -3.45
C ALA A 10 -6.74 -2.14 -3.49
N CYS A 11 -7.12 -2.95 -4.49
CA CYS A 11 -8.46 -3.48 -4.61
C CYS A 11 -8.82 -4.44 -3.45
N ALA A 12 -7.89 -5.28 -3.01
CA ALA A 12 -8.09 -6.17 -1.87
C ALA A 12 -8.33 -5.40 -0.55
N ILE A 13 -7.71 -4.23 -0.37
CA ILE A 13 -7.98 -3.35 0.78
C ILE A 13 -9.41 -2.82 0.70
N GLN A 14 -9.86 -2.35 -0.46
CA GLN A 14 -11.23 -1.84 -0.65
C GLN A 14 -12.28 -2.90 -0.36
N ASP A 15 -12.07 -4.13 -0.85
CA ASP A 15 -12.94 -5.27 -0.56
C ASP A 15 -12.93 -5.63 0.94
N CYS A 16 -11.74 -5.67 1.55
CA CYS A 16 -11.61 -5.96 2.97
C CYS A 16 -12.29 -4.90 3.85
N LEU A 17 -12.13 -3.61 3.53
CA LEU A 17 -12.78 -2.51 4.24
C LEU A 17 -14.29 -2.62 4.13
N SER A 18 -14.81 -2.88 2.92
CA SER A 18 -16.24 -3.07 2.70
C SER A 18 -16.80 -4.21 3.56
N LYS A 19 -16.08 -5.34 3.68
CA LYS A 19 -16.47 -6.49 4.52
C LYS A 19 -16.25 -6.26 6.02
N SER A 20 -15.31 -5.40 6.38
CA SER A 20 -14.89 -5.16 7.76
C SER A 20 -15.53 -3.94 8.40
N ASN A 21 -16.60 -3.38 7.81
CA ASN A 21 -17.23 -2.13 8.26
C ASN A 21 -16.23 -0.97 8.32
N TYR A 22 -15.38 -0.85 7.29
CA TYR A 22 -14.32 0.15 7.17
C TYR A 22 -13.26 0.09 8.29
N ASN A 23 -13.16 -1.05 8.98
CA ASN A 23 -12.14 -1.25 10.00
C ASN A 23 -10.80 -1.62 9.36
N GLU A 24 -9.95 -0.62 9.15
CA GLU A 24 -8.59 -0.77 8.63
C GLU A 24 -7.72 -1.73 9.46
N ASP A 25 -8.01 -1.88 10.76
CA ASP A 25 -7.24 -2.75 11.65
C ASP A 25 -7.35 -4.22 11.23
N LYS A 26 -8.52 -4.63 10.73
CA LYS A 26 -8.75 -5.98 10.18
C LYS A 26 -8.09 -6.21 8.82
N CYS A 27 -7.78 -5.12 8.11
CA CYS A 27 -7.20 -5.14 6.78
C CYS A 27 -5.71 -4.83 6.76
N LYS A 28 -5.05 -4.84 7.93
CA LYS A 28 -3.61 -4.59 8.08
C LYS A 28 -2.79 -5.38 7.07
N ARG A 29 -3.04 -6.69 6.95
CA ARG A 29 -2.33 -7.57 5.99
C ARG A 29 -2.36 -7.06 4.55
N GLN A 30 -3.51 -6.65 4.04
CA GLN A 30 -3.64 -6.15 2.68
C GLN A 30 -2.93 -4.80 2.51
N ILE A 31 -2.96 -3.97 3.56
CA ILE A 31 -2.29 -2.66 3.59
C ILE A 31 -0.77 -2.82 3.64
N ASP A 32 -0.26 -3.71 4.50
CA ASP A 32 1.16 -4.05 4.60
C ASP A 32 1.68 -4.54 3.25
N ALA A 33 0.94 -5.45 2.62
CA ALA A 33 1.30 -5.99 1.33
C ALA A 33 1.32 -4.90 0.24
N LEU A 34 0.32 -4.00 0.20
CA LEU A 34 0.31 -2.84 -0.70
C LEU A 34 1.55 -1.97 -0.48
N TYR A 35 1.87 -1.71 0.79
CA TYR A 35 3.00 -0.86 1.14
C TYR A 35 4.34 -1.48 0.73
N GLU A 36 4.52 -2.79 0.88
CA GLU A 36 5.72 -3.49 0.39
C GLU A 36 5.86 -3.39 -1.14
N CYS A 37 4.75 -3.56 -1.88
CA CYS A 37 4.76 -3.37 -3.33
C CYS A 37 5.12 -1.94 -3.71
N CYS A 38 4.48 -0.97 -3.06
CA CYS A 38 4.78 0.44 -3.30
C CYS A 38 6.23 0.78 -2.95
N ASN A 39 6.76 0.27 -1.83
CA ASN A 39 8.15 0.49 -1.45
C ASN A 39 9.12 -0.05 -2.51
N THR A 40 8.87 -1.25 -3.01
CA THR A 40 9.66 -1.86 -4.09
C THR A 40 9.61 -1.05 -5.38
N PHE A 41 8.44 -0.49 -5.70
CA PHE A 41 8.27 0.42 -6.83
C PHE A 41 9.07 1.73 -6.64
N TYR A 42 8.98 2.34 -5.46
CA TYR A 42 9.75 3.55 -5.13
C TYR A 42 11.27 3.29 -5.11
N GLN A 43 11.73 2.10 -4.73
CA GLN A 43 13.14 1.73 -4.79
C GLN A 43 13.67 1.62 -6.23
N GLN A 44 12.85 1.15 -7.17
CA GLN A 44 13.23 0.98 -8.57
C GLN A 44 13.10 2.28 -9.39
N HIS A 45 12.03 3.05 -9.16
CA HIS A 45 11.71 4.25 -9.93
C HIS A 45 12.11 5.57 -9.23
N GLY A 46 12.43 5.51 -7.94
CA GLY A 46 12.75 6.66 -7.08
C GLY A 46 11.54 7.21 -6.31
N ASP A 47 11.80 7.94 -5.22
CA ASP A 47 10.77 8.55 -4.34
C ASP A 47 9.80 9.52 -5.07
N ASN A 48 10.14 9.98 -6.29
CA ASN A 48 9.28 10.86 -7.10
C ASN A 48 8.26 10.10 -7.98
N ALA A 49 8.39 8.79 -8.13
CA ALA A 49 7.53 8.00 -9.00
C ALA A 49 6.18 7.73 -8.33
N SER A 50 5.05 8.19 -8.88
CA SER A 50 3.74 7.93 -8.27
C SER A 50 2.96 6.90 -9.08
N SER A 51 2.40 5.90 -8.41
CA SER A 51 1.40 4.99 -8.99
C SER A 51 0.02 5.37 -8.47
N VAL A 52 -1.03 5.20 -9.29
CA VAL A 52 -2.42 5.39 -8.88
C VAL A 52 -2.80 4.47 -7.72
N SER A 53 -2.11 3.34 -7.58
CA SER A 53 -2.34 2.37 -6.51
C SER A 53 -1.53 2.68 -5.25
N CYS A 54 -0.54 3.59 -5.31
CA CYS A 54 0.38 3.86 -4.22
C CYS A 54 0.25 5.29 -3.66
N PRO A 55 0.25 5.46 -2.33
CA PRO A 55 0.35 6.79 -1.73
C PRO A 55 1.77 7.34 -1.92
N LYS A 56 1.92 8.68 -1.95
CA LYS A 56 3.22 9.38 -2.05
C LYS A 56 4.29 8.72 -1.16
N ALA A 57 5.51 8.55 -1.66
CA ALA A 57 6.62 7.87 -0.98
C ALA A 57 6.82 8.33 0.48
N GLY A 58 6.79 9.64 0.72
CA GLY A 58 6.90 10.20 2.07
C GLY A 58 5.74 9.79 2.99
N LEU A 59 4.52 9.71 2.47
CA LEU A 59 3.35 9.25 3.22
C LEU A 59 3.38 7.74 3.44
N LEU A 60 3.84 6.98 2.45
CA LEU A 60 4.05 5.54 2.56
C LEU A 60 4.98 5.23 3.73
N ARG A 61 6.18 5.81 3.77
CA ARG A 61 7.17 5.62 4.84
C ARG A 61 6.62 6.01 6.21
N LEU A 62 5.89 7.12 6.29
CA LEU A 62 5.24 7.56 7.51
C LEU A 62 4.14 6.58 7.98
N LYS A 63 3.36 6.01 7.05
CA LYS A 63 2.33 5.03 7.37
C LYS A 63 2.91 3.67 7.79
N MET A 64 3.96 3.21 7.11
CA MET A 64 4.70 2.00 7.51
C MET A 64 5.28 2.14 8.91
N LYS A 65 5.89 3.30 9.22
CA LYS A 65 6.36 3.67 10.55
C LYS A 65 5.26 3.62 11.61
N GLN A 66 4.13 4.29 11.35
CA GLN A 66 2.98 4.28 12.27
C GLN A 66 2.41 2.88 12.53
N ARG A 67 2.58 1.95 11.60
CA ARG A 67 2.11 0.56 11.72
C ARG A 67 3.14 -0.37 12.36
N GLY A 68 4.36 0.10 12.64
CA GLY A 68 5.44 -0.74 13.17
C GLY A 68 6.01 -1.72 12.14
N LEU A 69 5.88 -1.41 10.84
CA LEU A 69 6.53 -2.16 9.75
C LEU A 69 8.01 -1.77 9.55
N GLU A 70 8.52 -0.87 10.40
CA GLU A 70 9.93 -0.54 10.47
C GLU A 70 10.72 -1.73 11.04
N LYS A 71 11.35 -2.49 10.14
CA LYS A 71 12.34 -3.52 10.46
C LYS A 71 13.75 -2.97 10.26
#